data_AF-A0A1Z9VDJ6-F1
#
_entry.id   AF-A0A1Z9VDJ6-F1
#
_cell.length_a   1.000
_cell.length_b   1.000
_cell.length_c   1.000
_cell.angle_alpha   90.00
_cell.angle_beta   90.00
_cell.angle_gamma   90.00
#
_symmetry.space_group_name_H-M   'P 1'
#
loop_
_entity.id
_entity.type
_entity.pdbx_description
1 polymer ?
#
loop_
_entity_poly.entity_id
_entity_poly.type
_entity_poly.pdbx_seq_one_letter_code
_entity_poly.pdbx_strand_id
1 'polypeptide(L)'
;MTDLLHNYKIPVPTIIPEYALKDELGRSWTKQSDSYFSWDGDFYYVWFRRNKKPEIGERIKTESFSKTIKKLYIYRNYKRGVVEFETDN
;
A
#
# COMPACT_ATOMS: atom_id res chain seq x y z
N MET A 1 1.99 -5.88 -20.42
CA MET A 1 2.24 -6.02 -18.98
C MET A 1 0.90 -5.99 -18.26
N THR A 2 0.51 -7.10 -17.65
CA THR A 2 -0.76 -7.28 -16.95
C THR A 2 -0.75 -6.52 -15.63
N ASP A 3 -1.76 -5.67 -15.40
CA ASP A 3 -1.88 -4.88 -14.19
C ASP A 3 -2.48 -5.73 -13.06
N LEU A 4 -1.61 -6.50 -12.39
CA LEU A 4 -1.95 -7.52 -11.40
C LEU A 4 -2.86 -6.99 -10.29
N LEU A 5 -2.65 -5.74 -9.84
CA LEU A 5 -3.44 -5.14 -8.78
C LEU A 5 -4.92 -4.95 -9.16
N HIS A 6 -5.18 -4.60 -10.42
CA HIS A 6 -6.53 -4.40 -10.93
C HIS A 6 -7.25 -5.72 -11.19
N ASN A 7 -6.52 -6.76 -11.59
CA ASN A 7 -7.10 -8.06 -11.93
C ASN A 7 -7.46 -8.90 -10.69
N TYR A 8 -6.64 -8.86 -9.64
CA TYR A 8 -6.81 -9.76 -8.49
C TYR A 8 -7.56 -9.14 -7.30
N LYS A 9 -7.87 -7.83 -7.35
CA LYS A 9 -8.63 -7.12 -6.29
C LYS A 9 -8.19 -7.57 -4.88
N ILE A 10 -6.90 -7.45 -4.61
CA ILE A 10 -6.26 -7.99 -3.39
C ILE A 10 -6.96 -7.40 -2.15
N PRO A 11 -7.64 -8.22 -1.33
CA PRO A 11 -8.47 -7.72 -0.24
C PRO A 11 -7.60 -7.00 0.80
N VAL A 12 -7.99 -5.77 1.13
CA VAL A 12 -7.32 -4.98 2.17
C VAL A 12 -8.13 -5.10 3.46
N PRO A 13 -7.51 -5.41 4.61
CA PRO A 13 -8.20 -5.49 5.89
C PRO A 13 -8.99 -4.22 6.22
N THR A 14 -10.11 -4.36 6.93
CA THR A 14 -10.94 -3.20 7.34
C THR A 14 -10.37 -2.52 8.58
N ILE A 15 -9.80 -3.31 9.47
CA ILE A 15 -9.19 -2.84 10.71
C ILE A 15 -7.71 -2.57 10.43
N ILE A 16 -7.24 -1.41 10.86
CA ILE A 16 -5.83 -1.04 10.80
C ILE A 16 -5.10 -1.85 11.88
N PRO A 17 -4.06 -2.63 11.55
CA PRO A 17 -3.27 -3.33 12.55
C PRO A 17 -2.60 -2.35 13.53
N GLU A 18 -2.45 -2.72 14.80
CA GLU A 18 -1.81 -1.87 15.82
C GLU A 18 -0.34 -1.57 15.48
N TYR A 19 0.34 -2.50 14.81
CA TYR A 19 1.71 -2.37 14.35
C TYR A 19 1.86 -1.63 13.01
N ALA A 20 0.78 -1.03 12.48
CA ALA A 20 0.85 -0.29 11.22
C ALA A 20 1.72 0.97 11.38
N LEU A 21 2.69 1.12 10.49
CA LEU A 21 3.59 2.27 10.45
C LEU A 21 2.84 3.50 10.00
N LYS A 22 3.20 4.67 10.53
CA LYS A 22 2.63 5.95 10.12
C LYS A 22 3.66 6.75 9.34
N ASP A 23 3.18 7.46 8.33
CA ASP A 23 3.96 8.50 7.65
C ASP A 23 3.64 9.89 8.19
N GLU A 24 4.32 10.90 7.65
CA GLU A 24 4.17 12.31 8.00
C GLU A 24 2.74 12.84 7.74
N LEU A 25 2.02 12.22 6.81
CA LEU A 25 0.61 12.54 6.54
C LEU A 25 -0.33 11.75 7.47
N GLY A 26 0.16 10.87 8.35
CA GLY A 26 -0.66 10.06 9.24
C GLY A 26 -1.48 8.99 8.52
N ARG A 27 -1.05 8.57 7.33
CA ARG A 27 -1.53 7.34 6.67
C ARG A 27 -0.90 6.14 7.37
N SER A 28 -1.63 5.04 7.44
CA SER A 28 -1.17 3.80 8.05
C SER A 28 -0.74 2.81 6.98
N TRP A 29 0.41 2.17 7.20
CA TRP A 29 1.08 1.31 6.26
C TRP A 29 1.42 -0.03 6.91
N THR A 30 1.08 -1.11 6.25
CA THR A 30 1.42 -2.46 6.71
C THR A 30 1.93 -3.27 5.53
N LYS A 31 3.08 -3.91 5.69
CA LYS A 31 3.58 -4.83 4.67
C LYS A 31 2.57 -5.96 4.50
N GLN A 32 2.23 -6.30 3.25
CA GLN A 32 1.38 -7.45 3.00
C GLN A 32 2.12 -8.70 3.49
N SER A 33 1.57 -9.38 4.50
CA SER A 33 2.04 -10.69 4.94
C SER A 33 1.89 -11.71 3.82
N ASP A 34 2.75 -12.73 3.80
CA ASP A 34 2.64 -13.91 2.92
C ASP A 34 1.30 -14.62 3.13
N SER A 35 0.25 -14.12 2.47
CA SER A 35 -1.01 -14.82 2.30
C SER A 35 -0.87 -15.84 1.16
N TYR A 36 -1.85 -16.73 0.99
CA TYR A 36 -1.90 -17.74 -0.09
C TYR A 36 -1.62 -17.21 -1.52
N PHE A 37 -1.65 -15.89 -1.72
CA PHE A 37 -1.21 -15.21 -2.93
C PHE A 37 0.05 -14.38 -2.60
N SER A 38 1.21 -15.04 -2.46
CA SER A 38 2.50 -14.36 -2.43
C SER A 38 2.86 -13.98 -3.87
N TRP A 39 2.94 -12.68 -4.13
CA TRP A 39 3.36 -12.14 -5.42
C TRP A 39 4.80 -11.66 -5.28
N ASP A 40 5.64 -11.91 -6.27
CA ASP A 40 6.97 -11.32 -6.32
C ASP A 40 6.84 -9.79 -6.39
N GLY A 41 7.15 -9.11 -5.29
CA GLY A 41 7.09 -7.67 -5.17
C GLY A 41 6.94 -7.17 -3.73
N ASP A 42 7.27 -5.89 -3.52
CA ASP A 42 7.18 -5.27 -2.20
C ASP A 42 5.82 -4.58 -2.02
N PHE A 43 4.82 -5.39 -1.65
CA PHE A 43 3.44 -4.94 -1.51
C PHE A 43 3.10 -4.49 -0.09
N TYR A 44 2.35 -3.39 0.01
CA TYR A 44 1.87 -2.81 1.26
C TYR A 44 0.39 -2.50 1.18
N TYR A 45 -0.29 -2.67 2.30
CA TYR A 45 -1.61 -2.11 2.56
C TYR A 45 -1.49 -0.69 3.07
N VAL A 46 -2.38 0.17 2.58
CA VAL A 46 -2.47 1.56 3.02
C VAL A 46 -3.89 1.88 3.49
N TRP A 47 -3.99 2.61 4.60
CA TRP A 47 -5.22 3.25 5.06
C TRP A 47 -4.98 4.75 5.18
N PHE A 48 -5.94 5.53 4.69
CA PHE A 48 -5.77 6.98 4.59
C PHE A 48 -7.06 7.74 4.92
N ARG A 49 -7.00 9.07 4.96
CA ARG A 49 -8.16 9.96 5.08
C ARG A 49 -8.47 10.60 3.73
N ARG A 50 -9.69 11.12 3.53
CA ARG A 50 -10.21 11.58 2.22
C ARG A 50 -9.24 12.50 1.44
N ASN A 51 -8.51 13.37 2.14
CA ASN A 51 -7.61 14.36 1.51
C ASN A 51 -6.13 13.95 1.55
N LYS A 52 -5.85 12.69 1.87
CA LYS A 52 -4.50 12.15 2.04
C LYS A 52 -4.35 10.86 1.24
N LYS A 53 -4.97 10.82 0.07
CA LYS A 53 -4.87 9.68 -0.84
C LYS A 53 -3.42 9.59 -1.32
N PRO A 54 -2.75 8.43 -1.25
CA PRO A 54 -1.43 8.28 -1.85
C PRO A 54 -1.50 8.35 -3.38
N GLU A 55 -0.38 8.69 -4.01
CA GLU A 55 -0.26 8.82 -5.48
C GLU A 55 0.92 8.00 -6.03
N ILE A 56 0.82 7.58 -7.29
CA ILE A 56 1.93 6.87 -7.96
C ILE A 56 3.09 7.86 -8.16
N GLY A 57 4.32 7.40 -7.91
CA GLY A 57 5.53 8.24 -7.90
C GLY A 57 5.76 8.99 -6.59
N GLU A 58 4.83 8.93 -5.64
CA GLU A 58 5.01 9.54 -4.32
C GLU A 58 6.08 8.78 -3.52
N ARG A 59 7.03 9.51 -2.92
CA ARG A 59 8.00 8.94 -1.98
C ARG A 59 7.41 8.93 -0.57
N ILE A 60 7.15 7.74 -0.05
CA ILE A 60 6.64 7.53 1.30
C ILE A 60 7.80 7.40 2.25
N LYS A 61 7.74 8.13 3.36
CA LYS A 61 8.70 8.05 4.46
C LYS A 61 7.95 7.72 5.75
N THR A 62 8.34 6.62 6.37
CA THR A 62 7.90 6.19 7.69
C THR A 62 9.11 6.09 8.61
N GLU A 63 8.91 5.75 9.87
CA GLU A 63 9.99 5.47 10.81
C GLU A 63 10.88 4.29 10.38
N SER A 64 10.36 3.35 9.56
CA SER A 64 11.08 2.13 9.19
C SER A 64 11.50 2.05 7.72
N PHE A 65 10.93 2.85 6.82
CA PHE A 65 11.31 2.79 5.41
C PHE A 65 11.11 4.14 4.68
N SER A 66 11.86 4.31 3.58
CA SER A 66 11.64 5.35 2.59
C SER A 66 11.59 4.74 1.20
N LYS A 67 10.44 4.75 0.54
CA LYS A 67 10.22 4.06 -0.74
C LYS A 67 9.29 4.83 -1.67
N THR A 68 9.45 4.65 -2.98
CA THR A 68 8.63 5.30 -4.02
C THR A 68 7.52 4.38 -4.50
N ILE A 69 6.30 4.89 -4.58
CA ILE A 69 5.15 4.12 -5.05
C ILE A 69 5.27 3.85 -6.55
N LYS A 70 5.37 2.58 -6.92
CA LYS A 70 5.40 2.14 -8.32
C LYS A 70 4.00 1.89 -8.86
N LYS A 71 3.16 1.19 -8.11
CA LYS A 71 1.76 0.94 -8.47
C LYS A 71 0.84 1.15 -7.28
N LEU A 72 -0.39 1.55 -7.57
CA LEU A 72 -1.40 1.85 -6.57
C LEU A 72 -2.77 1.35 -7.03
N TYR A 73 -3.43 0.60 -6.18
CA TYR A 73 -4.82 0.23 -6.34
C TYR A 73 -5.64 0.64 -5.13
N ILE A 74 -6.61 1.51 -5.36
CA ILE A 74 -7.53 2.01 -4.33
C ILE A 74 -8.93 1.55 -4.69
N TYR A 75 -9.59 0.96 -3.70
CA TYR A 75 -10.99 0.60 -3.85
C TYR A 75 -11.85 1.87 -3.92
N ARG A 76 -12.62 2.04 -5.00
CA ARG A 76 -13.36 3.28 -5.34
C ARG A 76 -14.00 4.03 -4.16
N ASN A 77 -14.64 3.30 -3.23
CA ASN A 77 -15.37 3.90 -2.11
C ASN A 77 -14.69 3.73 -0.74
N TYR A 78 -13.50 3.17 -0.69
CA TYR A 78 -12.82 2.88 0.56
C TYR A 78 -11.56 3.71 0.70
N LYS A 79 -11.30 4.16 1.92
CA LYS A 79 -10.08 4.93 2.25
C LYS A 79 -8.90 3.99 2.53
N ARG A 80 -8.75 2.98 1.67
CA ARG A 80 -7.74 1.92 1.77
C ARG A 80 -7.39 1.35 0.41
N GLY A 81 -6.18 0.82 0.28
CA GLY A 81 -5.67 0.29 -0.97
C GLY A 81 -4.46 -0.62 -0.79
N VAL A 82 -3.98 -1.13 -1.92
CA VAL A 82 -2.74 -1.90 -2.04
C VAL A 82 -1.77 -1.10 -2.87
N VAL A 83 -0.51 -1.11 -2.45
CA VAL A 83 0.59 -0.36 -3.03
C VAL A 83 1.72 -1.33 -3.34
N GLU A 84 2.32 -1.20 -4.51
CA GLU A 84 3.60 -1.84 -4.85
C GLU A 84 4.67 -0.75 -4.80
N PHE A 85 5.72 -0.94 -4.01
CA PHE A 85 6.87 -0.06 -4.00
C PHE A 85 7.90 -0.45 -5.07
N GLU A 86 8.71 0.51 -5.48
CA GLU A 86 9.93 0.22 -6.22
C GLU A 86 10.84 -0.69 -5.37
N THR A 87 11.40 -1.70 -6.02
CA THR A 87 12.41 -2.59 -5.43
C THR A 87 13.76 -1.98 -5.77
N ASP A 88 14.51 -1.56 -4.75
CA ASP A 88 15.91 -1.17 -4.93
C ASP A 88 16.68 -2.43 -5.36
N ASN A 89 17.02 -2.51 -6.65
CA ASN A 89 17.98 -3.49 -7.18
C ASN A 89 19.40 -2.97 -7.00
#